data_AF-A0A661IFY6-F1
#
_entry.id   AF-A0A661IFY6-F1
#
_cell.length_a   1.000
_cell.length_b   1.000
_cell.length_c   1.000
_cell.angle_alpha   90.00
_cell.angle_beta   90.00
_cell.angle_gamma   90.00
#
_symmetry.space_group_name_H-M   'P 1'
#
loop_
_entity.id
_entity.type
_entity.pdbx_description
1 polymer ?
#
loop_
_entity_poly.entity_id
_entity_poly.type
_entity_poly.pdbx_seq_one_letter_code
_entity_poly.pdbx_strand_id
1 'polypeptide(L)'
;MGLFELYRDLQKELSPLGFPPEEREFRPHLTLGRVKADKDKRRVSLLLEEIKGREFGRMEVKELILYESRLKPSGAEYHDLERAALGGSNPH
;
A
#
# COMPACT_ATOMS: atom_id res chain seq x y z
N MET A 1 -12.46 12.43 1.83
CA MET A 1 -11.49 12.15 0.75
C MET A 1 -11.30 10.63 0.70
N GLY A 2 -11.48 9.99 -0.45
CA GLY A 2 -11.21 8.56 -0.62
C GLY A 2 -9.75 8.30 -0.97
N LEU A 3 -9.38 7.02 -1.07
CA LEU A 3 -8.00 6.61 -1.39
C LEU A 3 -7.58 7.03 -2.81
N PHE A 4 -8.53 7.11 -3.75
CA PHE A 4 -8.28 7.54 -5.12
C PHE A 4 -7.92 9.03 -5.21
N GLU A 5 -8.66 9.87 -4.49
CA GLU A 5 -8.38 11.30 -4.44
C GLU A 5 -7.05 11.57 -3.74
N LEU A 6 -6.78 10.89 -2.62
CA LEU A 6 -5.48 10.98 -1.93
C LEU A 6 -4.33 10.61 -2.87
N TYR A 7 -4.45 9.50 -3.58
CA TYR A 7 -3.44 9.06 -4.54
C TYR A 7 -3.22 10.11 -5.64
N ARG A 8 -4.30 10.58 -6.27
CA ARG A 8 -4.20 11.57 -7.36
C ARG A 8 -3.55 12.87 -6.89
N ASP A 9 -3.93 13.34 -5.71
CA ASP A 9 -3.41 14.58 -5.16
C ASP A 9 -1.91 14.43 -4.82
N LEU A 10 -1.50 13.29 -4.24
CA LEU A 10 -0.07 12.97 -4.04
C LEU A 10 0.71 12.96 -5.37
N GLN A 11 0.21 12.28 -6.40
CA GLN A 11 0.87 12.22 -7.71
C GLN A 11 1.06 13.63 -8.32
N LYS A 12 0.04 14.49 -8.18
CA LYS A 12 0.09 15.88 -8.67
C LYS A 12 1.14 16.71 -7.94
N GLU A 13 1.18 16.63 -6.61
CA GLU A 13 2.08 17.45 -5.79
C GLU A 13 3.52 16.94 -5.77
N LEU A 14 3.75 15.63 -5.99
CA LEU A 14 5.09 15.04 -6.04
C LEU A 14 5.77 15.17 -7.41
N SER A 15 4.99 15.27 -8.51
CA SER A 15 5.49 15.49 -9.87
C SER A 15 6.49 16.65 -10.01
N PRO A 16 6.19 17.89 -9.55
CA PRO A 16 7.14 19.00 -9.62
C PRO A 16 8.39 18.82 -8.76
N LEU A 17 8.38 17.87 -7.82
CA LEU A 17 9.54 17.52 -6.98
C LEU A 17 10.44 16.44 -7.61
N GLY A 18 10.14 16.02 -8.84
CA GLY A 18 10.93 15.03 -9.58
C GLY A 18 10.44 13.58 -9.45
N PHE A 19 9.25 13.36 -8.87
CA PHE A 19 8.62 12.04 -8.79
C PHE A 19 7.54 11.92 -9.87
N PRO A 20 7.83 11.33 -11.04
CA PRO A 20 6.89 11.30 -12.15
C PRO A 20 5.62 10.53 -11.77
N PRO A 21 4.45 10.92 -12.32
CA PRO A 21 3.23 10.18 -12.07
C PRO A 21 3.32 8.72 -12.52
N GLU A 22 2.73 7.81 -11.77
CA GLU A 22 2.62 6.40 -12.14
C GLU A 22 1.62 6.22 -13.29
N GLU A 23 2.02 5.54 -14.36
CA GLU A 23 1.21 5.33 -15.56
C GLU A 23 0.08 4.33 -15.34
N ARG A 24 0.26 3.43 -14.36
CA ARG A 24 -0.72 2.40 -14.04
C ARG A 24 -1.89 3.00 -13.26
N GLU A 25 -3.08 2.53 -13.60
CA GLU A 25 -4.28 2.82 -12.84
C GLU A 25 -4.10 2.41 -11.38
N PHE A 26 -4.45 3.32 -10.46
CA PHE A 26 -4.41 3.04 -9.04
C PHE A 26 -5.43 1.96 -8.68
N ARG A 27 -4.96 0.85 -8.13
CA ARG A 27 -5.80 -0.24 -7.64
C ARG A 27 -5.49 -0.45 -6.16
N PRO A 28 -6.29 0.11 -5.24
CA PRO A 28 -6.02 -0.05 -3.81
C PRO A 28 -6.09 -1.54 -3.44
N HIS A 29 -4.99 -2.08 -2.94
CA HIS A 29 -4.88 -3.49 -2.56
C HIS A 29 -3.92 -3.64 -1.38
N LEU A 30 -4.14 -4.68 -0.58
CA LEU A 30 -3.24 -5.09 0.48
C LEU A 30 -2.45 -6.33 0.05
N THR A 31 -1.14 -6.22 -0.05
CA THR A 31 -0.28 -7.37 -0.35
C THR A 31 -0.09 -8.21 0.91
N LEU A 32 -0.61 -9.44 0.93
CA LEU A 32 -0.42 -10.38 2.05
C LEU A 32 0.86 -11.22 1.94
N GLY A 33 1.34 -11.43 0.72
CA GLY A 33 2.51 -12.25 0.44
C GLY A 33 2.76 -12.42 -1.05
N ARG A 34 3.90 -13.01 -1.40
CA ARG A 34 4.27 -13.34 -2.78
C ARG A 34 4.60 -14.82 -2.89
N VAL A 35 3.91 -15.52 -3.78
CA VAL A 35 4.14 -16.95 -4.07
C VAL A 35 5.30 -17.07 -5.05
N LYS A 36 6.39 -17.75 -4.64
CA LYS A 36 7.63 -17.84 -5.43
C LYS A 36 7.68 -19.04 -6.38
N ALA A 37 7.01 -20.15 -6.06
CA ALA A 37 7.06 -21.39 -6.85
C ALA A 37 5.72 -21.73 -7.51
N ASP A 38 5.76 -22.24 -8.73
CA ASP A 38 4.56 -22.53 -9.52
C ASP A 38 3.68 -23.63 -8.93
N LYS A 39 4.29 -24.64 -8.30
CA LYS A 39 3.55 -25.73 -7.61
C LYS A 39 2.66 -25.20 -6.48
N ASP A 40 3.07 -24.10 -5.85
CA ASP A 40 2.35 -23.50 -4.72
C ASP A 40 1.20 -22.60 -5.21
N LYS A 41 1.24 -22.14 -6.47
CA LYS A 41 0.19 -21.28 -7.05
C LYS A 41 -1.16 -21.99 -7.09
N ARG A 42 -1.22 -23.25 -7.53
CA ARG A 42 -2.50 -24.00 -7.60
C ARG A 42 -3.16 -24.14 -6.24
N ARG A 43 -2.38 -24.48 -5.20
CA ARG A 43 -2.88 -24.62 -3.83
C ARG A 43 -3.37 -23.29 -3.28
N VAL A 44 -2.62 -22.21 -3.51
CA VAL A 44 -3.02 -20.86 -3.10
C VAL A 44 -4.29 -20.43 -3.83
N SER A 45 -4.42 -20.68 -5.14
CA SER A 45 -5.62 -20.36 -5.90
C SER A 45 -6.87 -21.05 -5.35
N LEU A 46 -6.78 -22.34 -4.98
CA LEU A 46 -7.92 -23.06 -4.38
C LEU A 46 -8.33 -22.44 -3.04
N LEU A 47 -7.36 -22.15 -2.16
CA LEU A 47 -7.62 -21.48 -0.89
C LEU A 47 -8.24 -20.09 -1.07
N LEU A 48 -7.81 -19.34 -2.10
CA LEU A 48 -8.36 -18.02 -2.41
C LEU A 48 -9.81 -18.10 -2.90
N GLU A 49 -10.19 -19.14 -3.65
CA GLU A 49 -11.59 -19.34 -4.05
C GLU A 49 -12.48 -19.70 -2.86
N GLU A 50 -11.99 -20.48 -1.89
CA GLU A 50 -12.74 -20.82 -0.66
C GLU A 50 -13.08 -19.58 0.20
N ILE A 51 -12.23 -18.55 0.16
CA ILE A 51 -12.42 -17.32 0.94
C ILE A 51 -12.92 -16.14 0.09
N LYS A 52 -13.24 -16.37 -1.17
CA LYS A 52 -13.69 -15.34 -2.10
C LYS A 52 -14.99 -14.72 -1.63
N GLY A 53 -15.06 -13.38 -1.68
CA GLY A 53 -16.23 -12.63 -1.21
C GLY A 53 -16.34 -12.51 0.31
N ARG A 54 -15.42 -13.10 1.08
CA ARG A 54 -15.35 -12.90 2.53
C ARG A 54 -14.97 -11.46 2.83
N GLU A 55 -15.73 -10.80 3.70
CA GLU A 55 -15.30 -9.53 4.31
C GLU A 55 -14.25 -9.81 5.39
N PHE A 56 -13.10 -9.13 5.30
CA PHE A 56 -11.99 -9.25 6.26
C PHE A 56 -11.99 -8.14 7.32
N GLY A 57 -13.02 -7.30 7.32
CA GLY A 57 -13.16 -6.16 8.21
C GLY A 57 -13.03 -4.82 7.50
N ARG A 58 -13.08 -3.76 8.29
CA ARG A 58 -12.95 -2.37 7.85
C ARG A 58 -11.95 -1.68 8.77
N MET A 59 -11.22 -0.72 8.22
CA MET A 59 -10.31 0.11 9.00
C MET A 59 -10.51 1.58 8.65
N GLU A 60 -10.30 2.43 9.64
CA GLU A 60 -10.16 3.86 9.45
C GLU A 60 -8.69 4.18 9.18
N VAL A 61 -8.42 4.98 8.15
CA VAL A 61 -7.07 5.46 7.83
C VAL A 61 -6.83 6.77 8.58
N LYS A 62 -5.89 6.77 9.51
CA LYS A 62 -5.64 7.89 10.45
C LYS A 62 -4.36 8.66 10.18
N GLU A 63 -3.46 8.12 9.38
CA GLU A 63 -2.18 8.76 9.07
C GLU A 63 -1.65 8.28 7.71
N LEU A 64 -0.80 9.11 7.11
CA LEU A 64 0.08 8.76 6.01
C LEU A 64 1.51 8.68 6.57
N ILE A 65 2.25 7.64 6.20
CA ILE A 65 3.64 7.46 6.64
C ILE A 65 4.52 7.39 5.40
N LEU A 66 5.56 8.23 5.35
CA LEU A 66 6.62 8.12 4.35
C LEU A 66 7.63 7.08 4.83
N TYR A 67 7.80 6.01 4.06
CA TYR A 67 8.77 4.96 4.36
C TYR A 67 9.97 5.00 3.40
N GLU A 68 11.15 4.76 3.94
CA GLU A 68 12.34 4.40 3.18
C GLU A 68 12.50 2.87 3.18
N SER A 69 12.71 2.29 2.01
CA SER A 69 13.07 0.88 1.88
C SER A 69 14.58 0.74 1.60
N ARG A 70 15.32 0.19 2.57
CA ARG A 70 16.75 -0.10 2.44
C ARG A 70 16.93 -1.58 2.11
N LEU A 71 17.30 -1.86 0.86
CA LEU A 71 17.47 -3.24 0.39
C LEU A 71 18.77 -3.85 0.94
N LYS A 72 18.66 -5.01 1.58
CA LYS A 72 19.79 -5.85 2.01
C LYS A 72 19.70 -7.25 1.40
N PRO A 73 20.80 -8.02 1.36
CA PRO A 73 20.76 -9.41 0.93
C PRO A 73 19.77 -10.28 1.72
N SER A 74 19.51 -9.95 2.99
CA SER A 74 18.54 -10.63 3.86
C SER A 74 17.08 -10.21 3.63
N GLY A 75 16.84 -9.13 2.89
CA GLY A 75 15.51 -8.53 2.70
C GLY A 75 15.53 -7.01 2.77
N ALA A 76 14.38 -6.40 2.52
CA ALA A 76 14.20 -4.96 2.69
C ALA A 76 13.97 -4.61 4.16
N GLU A 77 14.70 -3.63 4.68
CA GLU A 77 14.39 -2.96 5.94
C GLU A 77 13.59 -1.70 5.64
N TYR A 78 12.53 -1.47 6.41
CA TYR A 78 11.67 -0.30 6.26
C TYR A 78 11.86 0.64 7.43
N HIS A 79 12.12 1.91 7.13
CA HIS A 79 12.28 2.98 8.11
C HIS A 79 11.20 4.02 7.90
N ASP A 80 10.49 4.40 8.96
CA ASP A 80 9.60 5.55 8.93
C ASP A 80 10.44 6.84 8.91
N LEU A 81 10.19 7.68 7.91
CA LEU A 81 10.83 8.97 7.76
C LEU A 81 9.97 10.10 8.31
N GLU A 82 8.67 10.06 8.06
CA GLU A 82 7.72 11.13 8.43
C GLU A 82 6.30 10.59 8.57
N ARG A 83 5.47 11.25 9.40
CA ARG A 83 4.07 10.88 9.65
C ARG A 83 3.17 12.10 9.55
N ALA A 84 2.10 11.99 8.78
CA ALA A 84 1.09 13.03 8.65
C ALA A 84 -0.28 12.49 9.10
N ALA A 85 -0.88 13.10 10.12
CA ALA A 85 -2.21 12.72 10.58
C ALA A 85 -3.28 13.04 9.51
N LEU A 86 -4.24 12.13 9.35
CA LEU A 86 -5.40 12.26 8.47
C LEU A 86 -6.66 12.31 9.35
N GLY A 87 -7.42 13.38 9.21
CA GLY A 87 -8.53 13.71 10.10
C GLY A 87 -8.13 14.79 11.10
N GLY A 88 -8.88 15.88 11.12
CA GLY A 88 -8.58 17.08 11.91
C GLY A 88 -8.64 16.82 13.41
N SER A 89 -7.52 16.41 13.98
CA SER A 89 -7.12 16.72 15.34
C SER A 89 -5.61 16.57 15.37
N ASN A 90 -4.90 17.69 15.22
CA ASN A 90 -3.48 17.78 15.49
C ASN A 90 -3.29 17.61 17.01
N PRO A 91 -2.59 16.59 17.52
CA PRO A 91 -2.13 16.60 18.89
C PRO A 91 -0.67 17.08 18.92
N HIS A 92 -0.35 18.19 18.25
CA HIS A 92 0.90 18.94 18.43
C HIS A 92 0.67 20.43 18.25
#